data_AF-A0A4V6TPU5-F1
#
_entry.id   AF-A0A4V6TPU5-F1
#
_cell.length_a   1.000
_cell.length_b   1.000
_cell.length_c   1.000
_cell.angle_alpha   90.00
_cell.angle_beta   90.00
_cell.angle_gamma   90.00
#
_symmetry.space_group_name_H-M   'P 1'
#
loop_
_entity.id
_entity.type
_entity.pdbx_description
1 polymer ?
#
loop_
_entity_poly.entity_id
_entity_poly.type
_entity_poly.pdbx_seq_one_letter_code
_entity_poly.pdbx_strand_id
1 'polypeptide(L)'
;MLTFSQGGQADTLITGLRDRLKLRLELLSLYNPNITNCPVVTQQGADNVSLASINTALGLIPAINACPAPSVTAKRAFYADISKYLPNMAPLPPLDESLLQIEGTNVWEGFRPSLESMKDINKAICNQDPLEWINWTSFKSIITPENKTLPAYVRNLVLSRFITDENLIFDQHSIEWITDKLLEDTIGLPFGMVGLIGQFNRTTLTVVRHSEMSIGLAFQLWSQRLAGFYVNLLTTYCHNRSRQKRNIPKSIKQFQELYEEALTFIEQSAESVETLSPTLSSLVRQIPFVIRSFILSLNIEALLVSTELELLDSEHDWTIIYWQLRRVAYIWQQVLYDARSKLNALPVDERVGFTDNLKRNAEEWMKERTKYANLIELLSKATLNVSIYSPAAIDINIQQSFFIHKLPESLMTQPERQARFERRLKWCMRGNIDSDGSLETDPKYTQYEIDLNDLQKSAVPEETLSYYKSSVERIDELLEVDVHKVKFSLSKDKRYNLLQSLRQICEVNISNFSNTSAAWSNDIHPWYPNIS
;
A
#
# COMPACT_ATOMS: atom_id res chain seq x y z
N MET A 1 -29.41 16.72 61.35
CA MET A 1 -29.22 17.35 60.02
C MET A 1 -28.50 16.34 59.13
N LEU A 2 -29.28 15.61 58.33
CA LEU A 2 -28.76 14.81 57.22
C LEU A 2 -28.89 15.71 55.99
N THR A 3 -27.76 16.13 55.43
CA THR A 3 -27.73 16.88 54.17
C THR A 3 -27.01 16.06 53.11
N PHE A 4 -27.84 15.40 52.30
CA PHE A 4 -27.67 14.91 50.94
C PHE A 4 -26.34 15.21 50.22
N SER A 5 -25.54 14.15 50.03
CA SER A 5 -24.63 13.99 48.87
C SER A 5 -24.98 12.79 47.99
N GLN A 6 -26.09 12.09 48.27
CA GLN A 6 -26.50 10.87 47.56
C GLN A 6 -27.13 11.10 46.18
N GLY A 7 -27.63 12.30 45.87
CA GLY A 7 -28.25 12.62 44.58
C GLY A 7 -27.28 12.64 43.40
N GLY A 8 -26.10 13.25 43.57
CA GLY A 8 -25.10 13.36 42.50
C GLY A 8 -24.45 12.03 42.09
N GLN A 9 -24.36 11.06 43.01
CA GLN A 9 -23.85 9.71 42.70
C GLN A 9 -24.90 8.83 41.99
N ALA A 10 -26.19 9.00 42.31
CA ALA A 10 -27.26 8.28 41.63
C ALA A 10 -27.45 8.79 40.19
N ASP A 11 -27.41 10.11 39.99
CA ASP A 11 -27.56 10.73 38.66
C ASP A 11 -26.40 10.40 37.72
N THR A 12 -25.17 10.34 38.24
CA THR A 12 -23.98 9.93 37.47
C THR A 12 -24.04 8.45 37.07
N LEU A 13 -24.58 7.58 37.94
CA LEU A 13 -24.73 6.15 37.66
C LEU A 13 -25.84 5.88 36.64
N ILE A 14 -26.98 6.58 36.75
CA ILE A 14 -28.08 6.50 35.77
C ILE A 14 -27.63 7.01 34.39
N THR A 15 -26.90 8.13 34.35
CA THR A 15 -26.35 8.68 33.11
C THR A 15 -25.38 7.71 32.46
N GLY A 16 -24.43 7.14 33.22
CA GLY A 16 -23.49 6.15 32.70
C GLY A 16 -24.15 4.86 32.19
N LEU A 17 -25.27 4.42 32.80
CA LEU A 17 -26.05 3.28 32.28
C LEU A 17 -26.78 3.64 30.98
N ARG A 18 -27.36 4.84 30.90
CA ARG A 18 -28.02 5.34 29.69
C ARG A 18 -27.05 5.42 28.51
N ASP A 19 -25.85 5.95 28.72
CA ASP A 19 -24.84 6.10 27.68
C ASP A 19 -24.35 4.73 27.18
N ARG A 20 -24.15 3.77 28.09
CA ARG A 20 -23.82 2.38 27.72
C ARG A 20 -24.94 1.69 26.94
N LEU A 21 -26.20 1.89 27.34
CA LEU A 21 -27.34 1.34 26.61
C LEU A 21 -27.43 1.96 25.22
N LYS A 22 -27.25 3.28 25.10
CA LYS A 22 -27.21 3.98 23.82
C LYS A 22 -26.10 3.43 22.93
N LEU A 23 -24.86 3.33 23.43
CA LEU A 23 -23.76 2.75 22.66
C LEU A 23 -24.08 1.33 22.18
N ARG A 24 -24.68 0.47 23.03
CA ARG A 24 -25.09 -0.88 22.62
C ARG A 24 -26.12 -0.87 21.50
N LEU A 25 -27.09 0.04 21.54
CA LEU A 25 -28.09 0.19 20.46
C LEU A 25 -27.42 0.62 19.15
N GLU A 26 -26.51 1.59 19.21
CA GLU A 26 -25.72 2.00 18.05
C GLU A 26 -24.91 0.82 17.50
N LEU A 27 -24.16 0.11 18.34
CA LEU A 27 -23.37 -1.06 17.91
C LEU A 27 -24.26 -2.17 17.32
N LEU A 28 -25.44 -2.42 17.88
CA LEU A 28 -26.39 -3.41 17.34
C LEU A 28 -26.94 -3.02 15.97
N SER A 29 -27.18 -1.73 15.72
CA SER A 29 -27.62 -1.26 14.40
C SER A 29 -26.57 -1.50 13.31
N LEU A 30 -25.27 -1.52 13.66
CA LEU A 30 -24.19 -1.87 12.72
C LEU A 30 -24.25 -3.33 12.28
N TYR A 31 -24.83 -4.22 13.09
CA TYR A 31 -25.01 -5.62 12.72
C TYR A 31 -26.33 -5.87 11.99
N ASN A 32 -27.15 -4.83 11.73
CA ASN A 32 -28.35 -4.97 10.93
C ASN A 32 -27.96 -5.03 9.44
N PRO A 33 -28.11 -6.19 8.77
CA PRO A 33 -27.69 -6.37 7.38
C PRO A 33 -28.38 -5.42 6.40
N ASN A 34 -29.60 -4.97 6.73
CA ASN A 34 -30.35 -4.02 5.90
C ASN A 34 -29.75 -2.60 5.94
N ILE A 35 -29.05 -2.24 7.03
CA ILE A 35 -28.39 -0.94 7.20
C ILE A 35 -26.95 -1.01 6.69
N THR A 36 -26.31 -2.17 6.88
CA THR A 36 -24.93 -2.36 6.46
C THR A 36 -24.81 -2.60 4.96
N ASN A 37 -25.59 -3.50 4.35
CA ASN A 37 -25.47 -3.90 2.95
C ASN A 37 -26.33 -3.07 1.98
N CYS A 38 -26.74 -1.86 2.36
CA CYS A 38 -27.65 -1.07 1.54
C CYS A 38 -26.93 -0.54 0.27
N PRO A 39 -27.44 -0.82 -0.95
CA PRO A 39 -26.82 -0.38 -2.19
C PRO A 39 -26.79 1.16 -2.28
N VAL A 40 -25.72 1.71 -2.85
CA VAL A 40 -25.40 3.15 -2.89
C VAL A 40 -26.51 4.02 -3.47
N VAL A 41 -27.40 3.47 -4.29
CA VAL A 41 -28.59 4.17 -4.83
C VAL A 41 -29.53 4.67 -3.72
N THR A 42 -29.53 4.03 -2.54
CA THR A 42 -30.29 4.50 -1.35
C THR A 42 -29.52 5.50 -0.48
N GLN A 43 -28.23 5.74 -0.73
CA GLN A 43 -27.36 6.58 0.11
C GLN A 43 -27.36 8.07 -0.29
N GLN A 44 -27.89 8.45 -1.45
CA GLN A 44 -27.95 9.86 -1.87
C GLN A 44 -29.16 10.62 -1.29
N GLY A 45 -30.11 9.94 -0.63
CA GLY A 45 -31.38 10.53 -0.17
C GLY A 45 -31.69 10.44 1.33
N ALA A 46 -30.83 9.80 2.12
CA ALA A 46 -30.93 9.77 3.58
C ALA A 46 -29.52 9.71 4.14
N ASP A 47 -29.19 10.58 5.11
CA ASP A 47 -27.95 10.49 5.86
C ASP A 47 -27.72 9.02 6.24
N ASN A 48 -26.63 8.46 5.72
CA ASN A 48 -26.33 7.04 5.74
C ASN A 48 -26.44 6.51 7.18
N VAL A 49 -27.55 5.86 7.52
CA VAL A 49 -27.91 5.50 8.92
C VAL A 49 -26.79 4.72 9.59
N SER A 50 -26.06 3.90 8.81
CA SER A 50 -24.84 3.22 9.24
C SER A 50 -23.75 4.21 9.66
N LEU A 51 -23.42 5.20 8.83
CA LEU A 51 -22.41 6.22 9.12
C LEU A 51 -22.82 7.11 10.31
N ALA A 52 -24.11 7.46 10.43
CA ALA A 52 -24.64 8.20 11.57
C ALA A 52 -24.48 7.40 12.88
N SER A 53 -24.78 6.09 12.84
CA SER A 53 -24.62 5.19 13.99
C SER A 53 -23.15 5.01 14.37
N ILE A 54 -22.25 4.86 13.37
CA ILE A 54 -20.80 4.81 13.58
C ILE A 54 -20.28 6.09 14.24
N ASN A 55 -20.65 7.27 13.71
CA ASN A 55 -20.22 8.56 14.25
C ASN A 55 -20.76 8.78 15.68
N THR A 56 -22.01 8.38 15.94
CA THR A 56 -22.61 8.46 17.28
C THR A 56 -21.88 7.54 18.25
N ALA A 57 -21.59 6.30 17.87
CA ALA A 57 -20.82 5.36 18.68
C ALA A 57 -19.41 5.89 18.99
N LEU A 58 -18.70 6.41 17.99
CA LEU A 58 -17.36 7.01 18.16
C LEU A 58 -17.37 8.22 19.11
N GLY A 59 -18.43 9.04 19.08
CA GLY A 59 -18.61 10.16 20.00
C GLY A 59 -18.95 9.74 21.43
N LEU A 60 -19.66 8.62 21.61
CA LEU A 60 -20.05 8.10 22.92
C LEU A 60 -18.92 7.37 23.64
N ILE A 61 -18.05 6.62 22.93
CA ILE A 61 -16.96 5.84 23.51
C ILE A 61 -16.10 6.63 24.52
N PRO A 62 -15.58 7.84 24.21
CA PRO A 62 -14.75 8.59 25.17
C PRO A 62 -15.54 9.17 26.35
N ALA A 63 -16.87 9.32 26.20
CA ALA A 63 -17.75 9.86 27.23
C ALA A 63 -18.28 8.78 28.21
N ILE A 64 -18.15 7.50 27.89
CA ILE A 64 -18.64 6.40 28.73
C ILE A 64 -17.73 6.18 29.94
N ASN A 65 -18.33 6.23 31.12
CA ASN A 65 -17.67 5.89 32.38
C ASN A 65 -17.04 4.50 32.35
N ALA A 66 -15.86 4.37 32.97
CA ALA A 66 -15.12 3.13 33.14
C ALA A 66 -15.99 1.98 33.69
N CYS A 67 -15.66 0.75 33.30
CA CYS A 67 -16.45 -0.41 33.67
C CYS A 67 -16.46 -0.62 35.20
N PRO A 68 -17.62 -0.86 35.81
CA PRO A 68 -17.71 -1.19 37.22
C PRO A 68 -17.17 -2.60 37.47
N ALA A 69 -16.85 -2.91 38.73
CA ALA A 69 -16.53 -4.27 39.15
C ALA A 69 -17.59 -5.26 38.65
N PRO A 70 -17.20 -6.36 37.96
CA PRO A 70 -18.17 -7.34 37.53
C PRO A 70 -18.79 -8.06 38.74
N SER A 71 -20.12 -8.21 38.72
CA SER A 71 -20.84 -8.92 39.79
C SER A 71 -20.43 -10.38 39.86
N VAL A 72 -20.67 -11.03 41.01
CA VAL A 72 -20.40 -12.47 41.19
C VAL A 72 -21.12 -13.31 40.13
N THR A 73 -22.35 -12.94 39.79
CA THR A 73 -23.14 -13.59 38.72
C THR A 73 -22.49 -13.41 37.35
N ALA A 74 -22.02 -12.21 37.02
CA ALA A 74 -21.34 -11.95 35.76
C ALA A 74 -20.03 -12.73 35.65
N LYS A 75 -19.21 -12.77 36.72
CA LYS A 75 -17.98 -13.57 36.76
C LYS A 75 -18.25 -15.06 36.54
N ARG A 76 -19.34 -15.59 37.12
CA ARG A 76 -19.76 -16.99 36.93
C ARG A 76 -20.28 -17.31 35.54
N ALA A 77 -20.79 -16.32 34.80
CA ALA A 77 -21.26 -16.51 33.42
C ALA A 77 -20.11 -16.77 32.44
N PHE A 78 -18.89 -16.30 32.74
CA PHE A 78 -17.68 -16.61 31.98
C PHE A 78 -16.96 -17.81 32.60
N TYR A 79 -17.43 -19.01 32.28
CA TYR A 79 -16.84 -20.26 32.79
C TYR A 79 -15.55 -20.60 32.05
N ALA A 80 -14.40 -20.32 32.65
CA ALA A 80 -13.07 -20.51 32.07
C ALA A 80 -12.76 -21.97 31.66
N ASP A 81 -13.47 -22.92 32.27
CA ASP A 81 -13.29 -24.36 32.11
C ASP A 81 -14.27 -25.01 31.12
N ILE A 82 -15.11 -24.21 30.43
CA ILE A 82 -16.11 -24.74 29.47
C ILE A 82 -15.47 -25.61 28.38
N SER A 83 -14.21 -25.32 28.04
CA SER A 83 -13.38 -26.08 27.11
C SER A 83 -13.20 -27.56 27.48
N LYS A 84 -13.25 -27.91 28.77
CA LYS A 84 -13.13 -29.29 29.27
C LYS A 84 -14.37 -30.14 28.99
N TYR A 85 -15.51 -29.49 28.75
CA TYR A 85 -16.82 -30.13 28.59
C TYR A 85 -17.33 -30.09 27.15
N LEU A 86 -16.74 -29.26 26.29
CA LEU A 86 -17.03 -29.26 24.86
C LEU A 86 -16.33 -30.46 24.20
N PRO A 87 -17.01 -31.20 23.29
CA PRO A 87 -16.38 -32.26 22.50
C PRO A 87 -15.35 -31.63 21.56
N ASN A 88 -14.12 -31.48 22.05
CA ASN A 88 -13.05 -30.77 21.38
C ASN A 88 -12.05 -31.75 20.78
N MET A 89 -11.75 -31.55 19.49
CA MET A 89 -10.68 -32.26 18.77
C MET A 89 -9.31 -31.59 18.95
N ALA A 90 -9.25 -30.43 19.62
CA ALA A 90 -8.02 -29.68 19.89
C ALA A 90 -8.02 -29.13 21.34
N PRO A 91 -6.87 -29.08 22.03
CA PRO A 91 -6.79 -28.49 23.36
C PRO A 91 -7.11 -26.99 23.26
N LEU A 92 -8.24 -26.56 23.82
CA LEU A 92 -8.52 -25.14 23.99
C LEU A 92 -7.70 -24.62 25.18
N PRO A 93 -6.93 -23.53 25.02
CA PRO A 93 -6.26 -22.90 26.16
C PRO A 93 -7.30 -22.45 27.19
N PRO A 94 -6.96 -22.47 28.50
CA PRO A 94 -7.83 -21.89 29.52
C PRO A 94 -8.09 -20.41 29.20
N LEU A 95 -9.28 -19.92 29.56
CA LEU A 95 -9.58 -18.50 29.44
C LEU A 95 -8.57 -17.70 30.27
N ASP A 96 -7.90 -16.72 29.66
CA ASP A 96 -6.97 -15.85 30.35
C ASP A 96 -7.72 -14.99 31.38
N GLU A 97 -7.42 -15.17 32.68
CA GLU A 97 -8.05 -14.44 33.78
C GLU A 97 -7.83 -12.93 33.68
N SER A 98 -6.77 -12.49 32.97
CA SER A 98 -6.53 -11.07 32.71
C SER A 98 -7.65 -10.42 31.88
N LEU A 99 -8.34 -11.19 31.02
CA LEU A 99 -9.47 -10.72 30.22
C LEU A 99 -10.71 -10.39 31.08
N LEU A 100 -10.77 -10.88 32.32
CA LEU A 100 -11.84 -10.62 33.27
C LEU A 100 -11.55 -9.41 34.18
N GLN A 101 -10.33 -8.87 34.15
CA GLN A 101 -9.90 -7.70 34.93
C GLN A 101 -10.26 -6.38 34.21
N ILE A 102 -11.56 -6.17 33.98
CA ILE A 102 -12.07 -5.00 33.22
C ILE A 102 -12.44 -3.79 34.09
N GLU A 103 -12.43 -3.94 35.41
CA GLU A 103 -12.80 -2.87 36.34
C GLU A 103 -11.90 -1.65 36.15
N GLY A 104 -12.50 -0.46 36.10
CA GLY A 104 -11.76 0.79 35.91
C GLY A 104 -11.26 1.02 34.47
N THR A 105 -11.50 0.09 33.54
CA THR A 105 -11.11 0.24 32.13
C THR A 105 -12.28 0.67 31.25
N ASN A 106 -12.00 1.46 30.21
CA ASN A 106 -12.95 1.74 29.14
C ASN A 106 -12.82 0.68 28.03
N VAL A 107 -13.38 -0.51 28.26
CA VAL A 107 -13.33 -1.62 27.28
C VAL A 107 -13.91 -1.25 25.90
N TRP A 108 -14.76 -0.22 25.83
CA TRP A 108 -15.39 0.22 24.60
C TRP A 108 -14.40 0.87 23.62
N GLU A 109 -13.26 1.37 24.12
CA GLU A 109 -12.15 1.84 23.28
C GLU A 109 -11.64 0.75 22.33
N GLY A 110 -11.78 -0.53 22.70
CA GLY A 110 -11.45 -1.65 21.81
C GLY A 110 -12.27 -1.68 20.50
N PHE A 111 -13.45 -1.06 20.47
CA PHE A 111 -14.28 -0.97 19.25
C PHE A 111 -13.85 0.16 18.32
N ARG A 112 -13.17 1.20 18.83
CA ARG A 112 -12.80 2.40 18.06
C ARG A 112 -12.08 2.07 16.75
N PRO A 113 -11.02 1.23 16.73
CA PRO A 113 -10.32 0.91 15.47
C PRO A 113 -11.22 0.21 14.44
N SER A 114 -12.18 -0.59 14.89
CA SER A 114 -13.13 -1.27 14.00
C SER A 114 -14.16 -0.30 13.42
N LEU A 115 -14.68 0.61 14.25
CA LEU A 115 -15.65 1.63 13.85
C LEU A 115 -15.05 2.66 12.89
N GLU A 116 -13.84 3.15 13.17
CA GLU A 116 -13.08 4.03 12.27
C GLU A 116 -12.82 3.34 10.94
N SER A 117 -12.45 2.06 10.98
CA SER A 117 -12.26 1.27 9.77
C SER A 117 -13.54 1.06 8.96
N MET A 118 -14.70 0.86 9.60
CA MET A 118 -16.00 0.78 8.92
C MET A 118 -16.39 2.11 8.29
N LYS A 119 -16.13 3.23 8.98
CA LYS A 119 -16.32 4.58 8.44
C LYS A 119 -15.49 4.79 7.17
N ASP A 120 -14.24 4.35 7.17
CA ASP A 120 -13.37 4.44 6.00
C ASP A 120 -13.85 3.55 4.84
N ILE A 121 -14.38 2.35 5.13
CA ILE A 121 -14.99 1.48 4.10
C ILE A 121 -16.18 2.19 3.44
N ASN A 122 -17.06 2.84 4.22
CA ASN A 122 -18.19 3.59 3.67
C ASN A 122 -17.74 4.76 2.79
N LYS A 123 -16.65 5.46 3.15
CA LYS A 123 -16.06 6.49 2.28
C LYS A 123 -15.53 5.88 0.98
N ALA A 124 -14.86 4.74 1.04
CA ALA A 124 -14.33 4.05 -0.14
C ALA A 124 -15.43 3.57 -1.08
N ILE A 125 -16.56 3.10 -0.56
CA ILE A 125 -17.76 2.73 -1.35
C ILE A 125 -18.28 3.93 -2.16
N CYS A 126 -18.27 5.13 -1.57
CA CYS A 126 -18.76 6.35 -2.21
C CYS A 126 -17.77 6.91 -3.25
N ASN A 127 -16.48 6.58 -3.14
CA ASN A 127 -15.45 7.04 -4.06
C ASN A 127 -15.20 5.97 -5.12
N GLN A 128 -15.71 6.18 -6.34
CA GLN A 128 -15.65 5.19 -7.43
C GLN A 128 -14.41 5.39 -8.29
N ASP A 129 -13.25 5.03 -7.73
CA ASP A 129 -11.98 5.21 -8.40
C ASP A 129 -10.99 4.09 -8.01
N PRO A 130 -10.57 3.24 -8.96
CA PRO A 130 -9.61 2.17 -8.68
C PRO A 130 -8.24 2.66 -8.20
N LEU A 131 -7.77 3.84 -8.61
CA LEU A 131 -6.50 4.36 -8.09
C LEU A 131 -6.65 4.81 -6.62
N GLU A 132 -7.80 5.37 -6.24
CA GLU A 132 -8.11 5.66 -4.83
C GLU A 132 -8.16 4.39 -3.98
N TRP A 133 -8.81 3.34 -4.46
CA TRP A 133 -8.95 2.08 -3.71
C TRP A 133 -7.63 1.37 -3.46
N ILE A 134 -6.75 1.33 -4.48
CA ILE A 134 -5.45 0.68 -4.31
C ILE A 134 -4.54 1.48 -3.37
N ASN A 135 -4.51 2.81 -3.52
CA ASN A 135 -3.76 3.66 -2.60
C ASN A 135 -4.32 3.51 -1.17
N TRP A 136 -5.63 3.60 -0.99
CA TRP A 136 -6.28 3.42 0.30
C TRP A 136 -5.92 2.09 0.95
N THR A 137 -6.10 0.97 0.25
CA THR A 137 -5.82 -0.36 0.82
C THR A 137 -4.34 -0.58 1.11
N SER A 138 -3.43 -0.12 0.24
CA SER A 138 -1.99 -0.18 0.47
C SER A 138 -1.60 0.64 1.72
N PHE A 139 -1.98 1.91 1.82
CA PHE A 139 -1.70 2.74 3.00
C PHE A 139 -2.35 2.21 4.28
N LYS A 140 -3.53 1.57 4.17
CA LYS A 140 -4.20 0.95 5.31
C LYS A 140 -3.48 -0.28 5.82
N SER A 141 -2.64 -0.90 4.99
CA SER A 141 -1.94 -2.14 5.28
C SER A 141 -0.60 -1.95 6.00
N ILE A 142 -0.03 -0.74 5.96
CA ILE A 142 1.24 -0.39 6.60
C ILE A 142 1.07 -0.40 8.12
N ILE A 143 1.92 -1.16 8.81
CA ILE A 143 1.96 -1.17 10.27
C ILE A 143 2.80 0.03 10.73
N THR A 144 2.28 0.76 11.72
CA THR A 144 3.07 1.79 12.43
C THR A 144 3.14 1.43 13.90
N PRO A 145 4.13 1.90 14.67
CA PRO A 145 4.26 1.61 16.10
C PRO A 145 3.00 1.96 16.90
N GLU A 146 2.28 3.01 16.47
CA GLU A 146 1.03 3.46 17.06
C GLU A 146 -0.20 2.66 16.57
N ASN A 147 -0.18 2.12 15.34
CA ASN A 147 -1.29 1.36 14.77
C ASN A 147 -1.00 -0.14 14.76
N LYS A 148 -1.62 -0.86 15.70
CA LYS A 148 -1.68 -2.32 15.67
C LYS A 148 -2.30 -2.82 14.35
N THR A 149 -1.87 -3.99 13.91
CA THR A 149 -2.45 -4.71 12.77
C THR A 149 -3.97 -4.65 12.79
N LEU A 150 -4.59 -4.27 11.67
CA LEU A 150 -6.05 -4.23 11.56
C LEU A 150 -6.69 -5.56 12.01
N PRO A 151 -7.78 -5.51 12.80
CA PRO A 151 -8.52 -6.69 13.19
C PRO A 151 -8.89 -7.57 12.01
N ALA A 152 -8.83 -8.89 12.17
CA ALA A 152 -9.16 -9.84 11.11
C ALA A 152 -10.58 -9.64 10.55
N TYR A 153 -11.52 -9.30 11.43
CA TYR A 153 -12.88 -8.94 11.06
C TYR A 153 -12.92 -7.76 10.07
N VAL A 154 -12.23 -6.66 10.37
CA VAL A 154 -12.17 -5.48 9.49
C VAL A 154 -11.58 -5.83 8.13
N ARG A 155 -10.48 -6.59 8.14
CA ARG A 155 -9.80 -7.04 6.93
C ARG A 155 -10.72 -7.87 6.01
N ASN A 156 -11.51 -8.77 6.58
CA ASN A 156 -12.49 -9.54 5.82
C ASN A 156 -13.69 -8.69 5.40
N LEU A 157 -14.12 -7.75 6.24
CA LEU A 157 -15.25 -6.86 5.94
C LEU A 157 -14.98 -6.03 4.68
N VAL A 158 -13.77 -5.44 4.55
CA VAL A 158 -13.38 -4.68 3.34
C VAL A 158 -13.64 -5.52 2.08
N LEU A 159 -13.19 -6.78 2.07
CA LEU A 159 -13.33 -7.66 0.90
C LEU A 159 -14.78 -8.05 0.62
N SER A 160 -15.52 -8.45 1.66
CA SER A 160 -16.93 -8.82 1.52
C SER A 160 -17.83 -7.69 1.03
N ARG A 161 -17.39 -6.42 1.20
CA ARG A 161 -18.11 -5.27 0.66
C ARG A 161 -17.65 -4.86 -0.72
N PHE A 162 -16.39 -5.12 -1.04
CA PHE A 162 -15.81 -4.69 -2.30
C PHE A 162 -16.42 -5.42 -3.49
N ILE A 163 -16.53 -6.75 -3.41
CA ILE A 163 -17.18 -7.59 -4.43
C ILE A 163 -18.37 -8.29 -3.81
N THR A 164 -19.49 -8.22 -4.52
CA THR A 164 -20.72 -8.86 -4.11
C THR A 164 -20.91 -10.20 -4.81
N ASP A 165 -21.88 -10.98 -4.34
CA ASP A 165 -22.13 -12.34 -4.83
C ASP A 165 -22.46 -12.37 -6.35
N GLU A 166 -22.89 -11.24 -6.91
CA GLU A 166 -23.19 -11.08 -8.34
C GLU A 166 -21.96 -10.70 -9.19
N ASN A 167 -20.75 -10.75 -8.62
CA ASN A 167 -19.51 -10.25 -9.24
C ASN A 167 -19.57 -8.77 -9.61
N LEU A 168 -20.30 -7.98 -8.83
CA LEU A 168 -20.35 -6.53 -8.96
C LEU A 168 -19.44 -5.87 -7.93
N ILE A 169 -18.84 -4.75 -8.32
CA ILE A 169 -18.07 -3.89 -7.42
C ILE A 169 -19.06 -2.97 -6.73
N PHE A 170 -19.14 -3.08 -5.40
CA PHE A 170 -20.07 -2.31 -4.57
C PHE A 170 -21.52 -2.29 -5.10
N ASP A 171 -21.99 -3.41 -5.67
CA ASP A 171 -23.32 -3.57 -6.31
C ASP A 171 -23.63 -2.57 -7.43
N GLN A 172 -22.61 -2.04 -8.11
CA GLN A 172 -22.79 -0.94 -9.08
C GLN A 172 -22.12 -1.19 -10.43
N HIS A 173 -20.90 -1.68 -10.43
CA HIS A 173 -20.10 -1.80 -11.64
C HIS A 173 -19.70 -3.25 -11.91
N SER A 174 -19.63 -3.63 -13.18
CA SER A 174 -19.01 -4.91 -13.55
C SER A 174 -17.50 -4.85 -13.25
N ILE A 175 -16.86 -6.01 -13.12
CA ILE A 175 -15.42 -6.06 -12.84
C ILE A 175 -14.62 -5.38 -13.97
N GLU A 176 -15.05 -5.52 -15.22
CA GLU A 176 -14.38 -4.94 -16.40
C GLU A 176 -14.32 -3.40 -16.38
N TRP A 177 -15.24 -2.74 -15.68
CA TRP A 177 -15.23 -1.29 -15.48
C TRP A 177 -13.91 -0.78 -14.89
N ILE A 178 -13.24 -1.59 -14.06
CA ILE A 178 -11.95 -1.26 -13.46
C ILE A 178 -10.91 -0.96 -14.55
N THR A 179 -10.89 -1.75 -15.62
CA THR A 179 -9.86 -1.61 -16.66
C THR A 179 -10.01 -0.29 -17.41
N ASP A 180 -11.22 0.03 -17.86
CA ASP A 180 -11.48 1.31 -18.53
C ASP A 180 -11.11 2.49 -17.61
N LYS A 181 -11.51 2.43 -16.33
CA LYS A 181 -11.25 3.52 -15.40
C LYS A 181 -9.77 3.68 -15.05
N LEU A 182 -9.03 2.59 -14.88
CA LEU A 182 -7.58 2.60 -14.68
C LEU A 182 -6.86 3.22 -15.87
N LEU A 183 -7.22 2.86 -17.10
CA LEU A 183 -6.58 3.41 -18.29
C LEU A 183 -6.94 4.89 -18.49
N GLU A 184 -8.17 5.27 -18.18
CA GLU A 184 -8.59 6.68 -18.19
C GLU A 184 -7.76 7.53 -17.22
N ASP A 185 -7.63 7.10 -15.96
CA ASP A 185 -6.95 7.89 -14.94
C ASP A 185 -5.41 7.87 -15.07
N THR A 186 -4.82 6.83 -15.67
CA THR A 186 -3.35 6.71 -15.77
C THR A 186 -2.77 7.24 -17.06
N ILE A 187 -3.45 7.05 -18.20
CA ILE A 187 -2.97 7.50 -19.52
C ILE A 187 -3.95 8.41 -20.25
N GLY A 188 -5.15 8.65 -19.71
CA GLY A 188 -6.16 9.47 -20.36
C GLY A 188 -6.94 8.75 -21.46
N LEU A 189 -6.91 7.41 -21.51
CA LEU A 189 -7.69 6.64 -22.48
C LEU A 189 -9.19 6.78 -22.16
N PRO A 190 -10.02 7.37 -23.03
CA PRO A 190 -11.42 7.63 -22.71
C PRO A 190 -12.21 6.36 -22.37
N PHE A 191 -13.12 6.45 -21.41
CA PHE A 191 -13.95 5.33 -20.97
C PHE A 191 -14.70 4.65 -22.14
N GLY A 192 -14.69 3.32 -22.16
CA GLY A 192 -15.39 2.50 -23.16
C GLY A 192 -14.57 2.23 -24.44
N MET A 193 -13.39 2.84 -24.58
CA MET A 193 -12.50 2.60 -25.72
C MET A 193 -11.95 1.17 -25.72
N VAL A 194 -11.84 0.50 -24.57
CA VAL A 194 -11.40 -0.89 -24.49
C VAL A 194 -12.33 -1.81 -25.28
N GLY A 195 -13.64 -1.64 -25.08
CA GLY A 195 -14.66 -2.40 -25.81
C GLY A 195 -14.65 -2.10 -27.31
N LEU A 196 -14.44 -0.84 -27.68
CA LEU A 196 -14.36 -0.39 -29.07
C LEU A 196 -13.16 -1.02 -29.81
N ILE A 197 -11.96 -0.96 -29.21
CA ILE A 197 -10.72 -1.54 -29.77
C ILE A 197 -10.90 -3.04 -30.01
N GLY A 198 -11.56 -3.73 -29.07
CA GLY A 198 -11.89 -5.15 -29.23
C GLY A 198 -12.79 -5.45 -30.42
N GLN A 199 -13.67 -4.51 -30.82
CA GLN A 199 -14.56 -4.69 -31.97
C GLN A 199 -13.85 -4.49 -33.31
N PHE A 200 -12.94 -3.52 -33.40
CA PHE A 200 -12.19 -3.25 -34.64
C PHE A 200 -11.27 -4.40 -35.04
N ASN A 201 -10.84 -5.21 -34.08
CA ASN A 201 -9.82 -6.25 -34.29
C ASN A 201 -10.36 -7.68 -34.31
N ARG A 202 -11.63 -7.88 -34.70
CA ARG A 202 -12.28 -9.21 -34.68
C ARG A 202 -11.74 -10.19 -35.73
N THR A 203 -11.19 -9.69 -36.83
CA THR A 203 -10.77 -10.52 -37.97
C THR A 203 -9.28 -10.82 -38.00
N THR A 204 -8.46 -9.96 -37.40
CA THR A 204 -6.99 -10.11 -37.39
C THR A 204 -6.58 -11.09 -36.30
N LEU A 205 -5.81 -12.11 -36.68
CA LEU A 205 -5.37 -13.17 -35.78
C LEU A 205 -4.03 -12.84 -35.14
N THR A 206 -3.85 -13.32 -33.91
CA THR A 206 -2.59 -13.28 -33.15
C THR A 206 -2.44 -14.58 -32.35
N VAL A 207 -1.24 -14.83 -31.84
CA VAL A 207 -0.94 -15.99 -30.99
C VAL A 207 -0.54 -15.50 -29.61
N VAL A 208 -1.40 -15.73 -28.62
CA VAL A 208 -1.15 -15.39 -27.22
C VAL A 208 -0.89 -16.68 -26.44
N ARG A 209 0.30 -16.83 -25.85
CA ARG A 209 0.69 -18.00 -25.03
C ARG A 209 0.31 -19.35 -25.66
N HIS A 210 0.54 -19.48 -26.96
CA HIS A 210 0.29 -20.69 -27.76
C HIS A 210 -1.16 -20.92 -28.22
N SER A 211 -2.07 -19.97 -27.97
CA SER A 211 -3.45 -20.01 -28.49
C SER A 211 -3.63 -19.00 -29.60
N GLU A 212 -4.02 -19.46 -30.79
CA GLU A 212 -4.41 -18.59 -31.90
C GLU A 212 -5.82 -18.05 -31.66
N MET A 213 -5.99 -16.73 -31.73
CA MET A 213 -7.26 -16.06 -31.52
C MET A 213 -7.28 -14.71 -32.23
N SER A 214 -8.46 -14.09 -32.36
CA SER A 214 -8.51 -12.71 -32.87
C SER A 214 -7.92 -11.75 -31.85
N ILE A 215 -7.27 -10.69 -32.34
CA ILE A 215 -6.72 -9.61 -31.50
C ILE A 215 -7.83 -9.00 -30.63
N GLY A 216 -9.03 -8.85 -31.18
CA GLY A 216 -10.18 -8.35 -30.44
C GLY A 216 -10.53 -9.22 -29.22
N LEU A 217 -10.52 -10.55 -29.39
CA LEU A 217 -10.75 -11.49 -28.28
C LEU A 217 -9.57 -11.47 -27.29
N ALA A 218 -8.33 -11.42 -27.77
CA ALA A 218 -7.15 -11.31 -26.93
C ALA A 218 -7.20 -10.06 -26.03
N PHE A 219 -7.57 -8.91 -26.59
CA PHE A 219 -7.71 -7.64 -25.88
C PHE A 219 -8.82 -7.69 -24.82
N GLN A 220 -9.96 -8.31 -25.13
CA GLN A 220 -11.07 -8.49 -24.18
C GLN A 220 -10.68 -9.40 -23.01
N LEU A 221 -10.06 -10.55 -23.28
CA LEU A 221 -9.60 -11.47 -22.25
C LEU A 221 -8.50 -10.84 -21.38
N TRP A 222 -7.59 -10.09 -22.00
CA TRP A 222 -6.58 -9.31 -21.28
C TRP A 222 -7.22 -8.29 -20.33
N SER A 223 -8.23 -7.54 -20.80
CA SER A 223 -8.95 -6.56 -19.98
C SER A 223 -9.65 -7.20 -18.78
N GLN A 224 -10.32 -8.33 -18.98
CA GLN A 224 -10.97 -9.09 -17.89
C GLN A 224 -9.95 -9.58 -16.86
N ARG A 225 -8.80 -10.09 -17.32
CA ARG A 225 -7.73 -10.55 -16.44
C ARG A 225 -7.07 -9.42 -15.69
N LEU A 226 -6.88 -8.25 -16.31
CA LEU A 226 -6.37 -7.05 -15.63
C LEU A 226 -7.26 -6.70 -14.44
N ALA A 227 -8.57 -6.61 -14.66
CA ALA A 227 -9.52 -6.33 -13.59
C ALA A 227 -9.51 -7.42 -12.50
N GLY A 228 -9.47 -8.71 -12.88
CA GLY A 228 -9.38 -9.82 -11.93
C GLY A 228 -8.08 -9.81 -11.11
N PHE A 229 -6.94 -9.49 -11.73
CA PHE A 229 -5.65 -9.39 -11.03
C PHE A 229 -5.60 -8.16 -10.11
N TYR A 230 -6.21 -7.05 -10.51
CA TYR A 230 -6.39 -5.88 -9.67
C TYR A 230 -7.22 -6.20 -8.41
N VAL A 231 -8.33 -6.92 -8.56
CA VAL A 231 -9.15 -7.42 -7.43
C VAL A 231 -8.34 -8.31 -6.48
N ASN A 232 -7.54 -9.22 -7.04
CA ASN A 232 -6.66 -10.10 -6.25
C ASN A 232 -5.58 -9.29 -5.50
N LEU A 233 -5.11 -8.19 -6.08
CA LEU A 233 -4.18 -7.30 -5.42
C LEU A 233 -4.82 -6.55 -4.23
N LEU A 234 -6.03 -6.02 -4.39
CA LEU A 234 -6.80 -5.46 -3.27
C LEU A 234 -7.04 -6.49 -2.16
N THR A 235 -7.34 -7.73 -2.55
CA THR A 235 -7.44 -8.88 -1.63
C THR A 235 -6.16 -9.11 -0.87
N THR A 236 -5.02 -9.02 -1.57
CA THR A 236 -3.69 -9.14 -0.96
C THR A 236 -3.48 -8.08 0.11
N TYR A 237 -3.77 -6.81 -0.16
CA TYR A 237 -3.64 -5.72 0.84
C TYR A 237 -4.54 -5.88 2.07
N CYS A 238 -5.66 -6.59 1.94
CA CYS A 238 -6.53 -6.90 3.08
C CYS A 238 -6.03 -8.08 3.93
N HIS A 239 -4.97 -8.79 3.54
CA HIS A 239 -4.37 -9.79 4.41
C HIS A 239 -3.55 -9.17 5.54
N ASN A 240 -3.04 -9.98 6.49
CA ASN A 240 -2.01 -9.50 7.40
C ASN A 240 -0.67 -9.30 6.66
N ARG A 241 0.23 -8.49 7.21
CA ARG A 241 1.46 -8.08 6.54
C ARG A 241 2.36 -9.25 6.13
N SER A 242 2.47 -10.29 6.96
CA SER A 242 3.23 -11.50 6.61
C SER A 242 2.61 -12.32 5.47
N ARG A 243 1.28 -12.28 5.29
CA ARG A 243 0.60 -12.87 4.12
C ARG A 243 0.75 -11.98 2.88
N GLN A 244 0.69 -10.67 3.04
CA GLN A 244 0.97 -9.71 1.95
C GLN A 244 2.36 -9.96 1.34
N LYS A 245 3.41 -10.02 2.16
CA LYS A 245 4.79 -10.32 1.71
C LYS A 245 4.85 -11.58 0.81
N ARG A 246 4.07 -12.61 1.15
CA ARG A 246 4.07 -13.89 0.42
C ARG A 246 3.25 -13.86 -0.87
N ASN A 247 2.30 -12.93 -0.99
CA ASN A 247 1.35 -12.87 -2.10
C ASN A 247 1.67 -11.75 -3.11
N ILE A 248 2.26 -10.62 -2.70
CA ILE A 248 2.70 -9.55 -3.61
C ILE A 248 3.57 -10.10 -4.76
N PRO A 249 4.54 -11.01 -4.53
CA PRO A 249 5.32 -11.61 -5.62
C PRO A 249 4.48 -12.35 -6.67
N LYS A 250 3.37 -12.96 -6.24
CA LYS A 250 2.43 -13.61 -7.16
C LYS A 250 1.71 -12.57 -8.01
N SER A 251 1.30 -11.45 -7.41
CA SER A 251 0.73 -10.33 -8.14
C SER A 251 1.71 -9.74 -9.15
N ILE A 252 2.98 -9.53 -8.77
CA ILE A 252 4.04 -9.07 -9.69
C ILE A 252 4.13 -10.00 -10.90
N LYS A 253 4.18 -11.31 -10.68
CA LYS A 253 4.21 -12.31 -11.78
C LYS A 253 2.97 -12.22 -12.67
N GLN A 254 1.79 -12.13 -12.07
CA GLN A 254 0.52 -11.99 -12.80
C GLN A 254 0.48 -10.73 -13.68
N PHE A 255 0.97 -9.59 -13.19
CA PHE A 255 1.06 -8.36 -13.98
C PHE A 255 2.15 -8.43 -15.05
N GLN A 256 3.30 -9.06 -14.78
CA GLN A 256 4.35 -9.31 -15.78
C GLN A 256 3.80 -10.14 -16.95
N GLU A 257 3.04 -11.17 -16.60
CA GLU A 257 2.30 -12.02 -17.53
C GLU A 257 1.32 -11.21 -18.41
N LEU A 258 0.60 -10.22 -17.86
CA LEU A 258 -0.28 -9.32 -18.64
C LEU A 258 0.50 -8.32 -19.50
N TYR A 259 1.66 -7.87 -19.03
CA TYR A 259 2.52 -6.97 -19.76
C TYR A 259 3.03 -7.64 -21.04
N GLU A 260 3.54 -8.86 -20.92
CA GLU A 260 4.02 -9.66 -22.05
C GLU A 260 2.90 -9.97 -23.05
N GLU A 261 1.69 -10.27 -22.57
CA GLU A 261 0.52 -10.44 -23.44
C GLU A 261 0.17 -9.17 -24.19
N ALA A 262 0.10 -8.02 -23.51
CA ALA A 262 -0.23 -6.75 -24.16
C ALA A 262 0.73 -6.44 -25.32
N LEU A 263 2.03 -6.68 -25.14
CA LEU A 263 3.03 -6.45 -26.19
C LEU A 263 2.78 -7.26 -27.47
N THR A 264 2.08 -8.41 -27.40
CA THR A 264 1.82 -9.26 -28.58
C THR A 264 0.80 -8.67 -29.56
N PHE A 265 -0.11 -7.81 -29.09
CA PHE A 265 -1.25 -7.34 -29.88
C PHE A 265 -1.44 -5.82 -29.87
N ILE A 266 -0.69 -5.08 -29.06
CA ILE A 266 -0.97 -3.66 -28.83
C ILE A 266 -0.69 -2.78 -30.06
N GLU A 267 0.36 -3.08 -30.84
CA GLU A 267 0.68 -2.27 -32.01
C GLU A 267 -0.39 -2.42 -33.10
N GLN A 268 -0.79 -3.65 -33.41
CA GLN A 268 -1.89 -3.88 -34.35
C GLN A 268 -3.20 -3.26 -33.84
N SER A 269 -3.44 -3.32 -32.53
CA SER A 269 -4.61 -2.66 -31.92
C SER A 269 -4.55 -1.14 -32.09
N ALA A 270 -3.38 -0.53 -31.94
CA ALA A 270 -3.18 0.89 -32.14
C ALA A 270 -3.33 1.31 -33.61
N GLU A 271 -2.77 0.55 -34.55
CA GLU A 271 -2.91 0.78 -35.99
C GLU A 271 -4.39 0.74 -36.42
N SER A 272 -5.17 -0.20 -35.86
CA SER A 272 -6.59 -0.34 -36.20
C SER A 272 -7.44 0.91 -35.88
N VAL A 273 -7.06 1.66 -34.84
CA VAL A 273 -7.79 2.86 -34.40
C VAL A 273 -7.14 4.16 -34.90
N GLU A 274 -6.00 4.09 -35.58
CA GLU A 274 -5.28 5.26 -36.11
C GLU A 274 -6.13 6.04 -37.13
N THR A 275 -6.92 5.31 -37.92
CA THR A 275 -7.86 5.91 -38.87
C THR A 275 -8.96 6.73 -38.21
N LEU A 276 -9.33 6.40 -36.95
CA LEU A 276 -10.30 7.17 -36.16
C LEU A 276 -9.65 8.40 -35.55
N SER A 277 -8.48 8.21 -34.92
CA SER A 277 -7.70 9.28 -34.32
C SER A 277 -6.25 8.84 -34.08
N PRO A 278 -5.26 9.59 -34.60
CA PRO A 278 -3.84 9.39 -34.27
C PRO A 278 -3.55 9.55 -32.77
N THR A 279 -4.31 10.42 -32.09
CA THR A 279 -4.23 10.59 -30.63
C THR A 279 -4.67 9.31 -29.92
N LEU A 280 -5.82 8.75 -30.29
CA LEU A 280 -6.31 7.49 -29.70
C LEU A 280 -5.32 6.34 -29.91
N SER A 281 -4.79 6.21 -31.13
CA SER A 281 -3.76 5.22 -31.46
C SER A 281 -2.52 5.36 -30.55
N SER A 282 -2.08 6.59 -30.30
CA SER A 282 -0.95 6.87 -29.40
C SER A 282 -1.26 6.58 -27.94
N LEU A 283 -2.50 6.78 -27.47
CA LEU A 283 -2.95 6.38 -26.13
C LEU A 283 -2.97 4.85 -25.98
N VAL A 284 -3.46 4.12 -26.99
CA VAL A 284 -3.44 2.65 -26.99
C VAL A 284 -2.02 2.11 -26.87
N ARG A 285 -1.04 2.69 -27.58
CA ARG A 285 0.39 2.31 -27.45
C ARG A 285 0.95 2.51 -26.04
N GLN A 286 0.31 3.33 -25.19
CA GLN A 286 0.73 3.54 -23.79
C GLN A 286 0.14 2.52 -22.81
N ILE A 287 -0.76 1.62 -23.22
CA ILE A 287 -1.33 0.60 -22.32
C ILE A 287 -0.25 -0.26 -21.61
N PRO A 288 0.81 -0.74 -22.29
CA PRO A 288 1.87 -1.51 -21.62
C PRO A 288 2.59 -0.72 -20.51
N PHE A 289 2.70 0.61 -20.65
CA PHE A 289 3.28 1.46 -19.61
C PHE A 289 2.48 1.36 -18.30
N VAL A 290 1.15 1.32 -18.37
CA VAL A 290 0.29 1.23 -17.18
C VAL A 290 0.67 -0.01 -16.38
N ILE A 291 0.68 -1.18 -17.04
CA ILE A 291 1.03 -2.45 -16.39
C ILE A 291 2.45 -2.43 -15.84
N ARG A 292 3.40 -1.89 -16.60
CA ARG A 292 4.80 -1.74 -16.16
C ARG A 292 4.93 -0.85 -14.93
N SER A 293 4.16 0.23 -14.86
CA SER A 293 4.12 1.14 -13.70
C SER A 293 3.63 0.41 -12.44
N PHE A 294 2.56 -0.40 -12.55
CA PHE A 294 2.09 -1.25 -11.46
C PHE A 294 3.16 -2.25 -11.01
N ILE A 295 3.81 -2.97 -11.93
CA ILE A 295 4.90 -3.91 -11.62
C ILE A 295 6.00 -3.23 -10.82
N LEU A 296 6.49 -2.07 -11.27
CA LEU A 296 7.59 -1.36 -10.61
C LEU A 296 7.18 -0.87 -9.21
N SER A 297 5.95 -0.35 -9.06
CA SER A 297 5.42 0.04 -7.76
C SER A 297 5.32 -1.13 -6.77
N LEU A 298 4.89 -2.30 -7.23
CA LEU A 298 4.79 -3.51 -6.42
C LEU A 298 6.15 -4.09 -6.05
N ASN A 299 7.16 -3.94 -6.91
CA ASN A 299 8.52 -4.32 -6.57
C ASN A 299 9.08 -3.47 -5.43
N ILE A 300 8.84 -2.15 -5.45
CA ILE A 300 9.19 -1.26 -4.33
C ILE A 300 8.48 -1.73 -3.07
N GLU A 301 7.18 -2.00 -3.14
CA GLU A 301 6.42 -2.45 -1.97
C GLU A 301 6.91 -3.80 -1.44
N ALA A 302 7.22 -4.78 -2.29
CA ALA A 302 7.75 -6.08 -1.86
C ALA A 302 9.07 -5.95 -1.08
N LEU A 303 9.93 -5.02 -1.50
CA LEU A 303 11.19 -4.70 -0.83
C LEU A 303 10.93 -4.01 0.52
N LEU A 304 10.03 -3.02 0.57
CA LEU A 304 9.68 -2.30 1.81
C LEU A 304 8.94 -3.17 2.82
N VAL A 305 8.05 -4.08 2.40
CA VAL A 305 7.41 -5.05 3.31
C VAL A 305 8.45 -5.95 3.98
N SER A 306 9.56 -6.22 3.29
CA SER A 306 10.63 -7.06 3.80
C SER A 306 11.45 -6.37 4.88
N THR A 307 11.65 -5.05 4.78
CA THR A 307 12.27 -4.24 5.83
C THR A 307 11.31 -4.07 7.00
N GLU A 308 10.02 -3.82 6.75
CA GLU A 308 8.99 -3.62 7.79
C GLU A 308 8.82 -4.82 8.72
N LEU A 309 8.89 -6.04 8.16
CA LEU A 309 8.75 -7.27 8.95
C LEU A 309 10.04 -7.70 9.67
N GLU A 310 11.10 -6.89 9.64
CA GLU A 310 12.40 -7.18 10.26
C GLU A 310 12.98 -8.53 9.80
N LEU A 311 12.73 -8.90 8.54
CA LEU A 311 13.16 -10.20 7.98
C LEU A 311 14.57 -10.17 7.39
N LEU A 312 15.21 -9.01 7.44
CA LEU A 312 16.50 -8.73 6.83
C LEU A 312 17.54 -8.58 7.93
N ASP A 313 18.65 -9.26 7.76
CA ASP A 313 19.81 -9.04 8.59
C ASP A 313 20.43 -7.68 8.22
N SER A 314 20.44 -6.78 9.18
CA SER A 314 20.90 -5.39 9.03
C SER A 314 22.35 -5.29 8.57
N GLU A 315 23.18 -6.30 8.85
CA GLU A 315 24.60 -6.29 8.51
C GLU A 315 24.86 -6.56 7.02
N HIS A 316 23.99 -7.33 6.36
CA HIS A 316 24.28 -7.89 5.04
C HIS A 316 23.19 -7.65 4.00
N ASP A 317 21.92 -7.66 4.41
CA ASP A 317 20.80 -7.68 3.49
C ASP A 317 20.31 -6.25 3.15
N TRP A 318 20.63 -5.25 3.98
CA TRP A 318 20.20 -3.86 3.76
C TRP A 318 20.84 -3.24 2.52
N THR A 319 22.14 -3.44 2.29
CA THR A 319 22.85 -2.93 1.10
C THR A 319 22.23 -3.48 -0.19
N ILE A 320 21.88 -4.77 -0.22
CA ILE A 320 21.19 -5.42 -1.34
C ILE A 320 19.82 -4.77 -1.59
N ILE A 321 19.03 -4.59 -0.52
CA ILE A 321 17.66 -4.11 -0.63
C ILE A 321 17.60 -2.63 -1.01
N TYR A 322 18.39 -1.75 -0.38
CA TYR A 322 18.41 -0.33 -0.72
C TYR A 322 19.05 -0.06 -2.09
N TRP A 323 20.07 -0.85 -2.49
CA TRP A 323 20.57 -0.79 -3.86
C TRP A 323 19.48 -1.15 -4.87
N GLN A 324 18.71 -2.21 -4.61
CA GLN A 324 17.63 -2.62 -5.51
C GLN A 324 16.47 -1.62 -5.50
N LEU A 325 16.08 -1.09 -4.33
CA LEU A 325 15.07 -0.04 -4.21
C LEU A 325 15.42 1.18 -5.06
N ARG A 326 16.67 1.68 -4.93
CA ARG A 326 17.19 2.77 -5.77
C ARG A 326 17.03 2.46 -7.25
N ARG A 327 17.45 1.27 -7.70
CA ARG A 327 17.39 0.90 -9.13
C ARG A 327 15.97 0.84 -9.65
N VAL A 328 15.07 0.15 -8.96
CA VAL A 328 13.66 0.04 -9.36
C VAL A 328 12.98 1.40 -9.36
N ALA A 329 13.25 2.24 -8.35
CA ALA A 329 12.71 3.60 -8.26
C ALA A 329 13.19 4.49 -9.41
N TYR A 330 14.47 4.44 -9.75
CA TYR A 330 15.03 5.17 -10.89
C TYR A 330 14.40 4.71 -12.22
N ILE A 331 14.27 3.40 -12.45
CA ILE A 331 13.62 2.87 -13.66
C ILE A 331 12.17 3.34 -13.73
N TRP A 332 11.45 3.31 -12.61
CA TRP A 332 10.06 3.77 -12.55
C TRP A 332 9.94 5.26 -12.87
N GLN A 333 10.85 6.08 -12.34
CA GLN A 333 10.93 7.50 -12.65
C GLN A 333 11.10 7.75 -14.16
N GLN A 334 12.01 7.04 -14.82
CA GLN A 334 12.26 7.18 -16.26
C GLN A 334 11.03 6.79 -17.09
N VAL A 335 10.41 5.66 -16.75
CA VAL A 335 9.21 5.14 -17.42
C VAL A 335 8.04 6.13 -17.28
N LEU A 336 7.85 6.72 -16.10
CA LEU A 336 6.84 7.77 -15.86
C LEU A 336 7.14 9.06 -16.64
N TYR A 337 8.40 9.48 -16.68
CA TYR A 337 8.81 10.68 -17.40
C TYR A 337 8.58 10.55 -18.91
N ASP A 338 8.97 9.40 -19.50
CA ASP A 338 8.75 9.11 -20.93
C ASP A 338 7.26 9.07 -21.28
N ALA A 339 6.45 8.35 -20.49
CA ALA A 339 5.00 8.30 -20.69
C ALA A 339 4.35 9.68 -20.58
N ARG A 340 4.74 10.48 -19.57
CA ARG A 340 4.24 11.85 -19.40
C ARG A 340 4.63 12.75 -20.56
N SER A 341 5.86 12.66 -21.05
CA SER A 341 6.32 13.42 -22.21
C SER A 341 5.48 13.09 -23.45
N LYS A 342 5.24 11.79 -23.69
CA LYS A 342 4.37 11.31 -24.77
C LYS A 342 2.95 11.84 -24.63
N LEU A 343 2.34 11.73 -23.44
CA LEU A 343 1.00 12.25 -23.16
C LEU A 343 0.92 13.78 -23.41
N ASN A 344 1.92 14.53 -22.95
CA ASN A 344 1.96 15.98 -23.11
C ASN A 344 2.06 16.43 -24.57
N ALA A 345 2.75 15.65 -25.41
CA ALA A 345 2.85 15.91 -26.85
C ALA A 345 1.55 15.65 -27.63
N LEU A 346 0.60 14.90 -27.07
CA LEU A 346 -0.65 14.58 -27.78
C LEU A 346 -1.60 15.79 -27.85
N PRO A 347 -2.16 16.09 -29.03
CA PRO A 347 -3.23 17.08 -29.12
C PRO A 347 -4.52 16.53 -28.50
N VAL A 348 -5.28 17.41 -27.87
CA VAL A 348 -6.64 17.12 -27.40
C VAL A 348 -7.50 16.71 -28.59
N ASP A 349 -8.32 15.68 -28.43
CA ASP A 349 -9.24 15.19 -29.47
C ASP A 349 -10.60 14.87 -28.85
N GLU A 350 -11.45 15.90 -28.77
CA GLU A 350 -12.78 15.79 -28.18
C GLU A 350 -13.70 14.80 -28.93
N ARG A 351 -13.42 14.52 -30.21
CA ARG A 351 -14.22 13.60 -31.04
C ARG A 351 -14.19 12.17 -30.50
N VAL A 352 -13.07 11.78 -29.90
CA VAL A 352 -12.88 10.48 -29.24
C VAL A 352 -13.01 10.57 -27.72
N GLY A 353 -13.44 11.72 -27.19
CA GLY A 353 -13.60 11.94 -25.75
C GLY A 353 -12.30 12.25 -25.00
N PHE A 354 -11.17 12.43 -25.69
CA PHE A 354 -9.91 12.83 -25.05
C PHE A 354 -9.91 14.33 -24.81
N THR A 355 -10.32 14.74 -23.61
CA THR A 355 -10.46 16.16 -23.19
C THR A 355 -9.23 16.68 -22.45
N ASP A 356 -9.10 18.00 -22.36
CA ASP A 356 -8.07 18.66 -21.53
C ASP A 356 -8.08 18.18 -20.08
N ASN A 357 -9.27 17.92 -19.52
CA ASN A 357 -9.39 17.50 -18.13
C ASN A 357 -8.83 16.07 -17.93
N LEU A 358 -9.12 15.14 -18.84
CA LEU A 358 -8.57 13.79 -18.78
C LEU A 358 -7.05 13.80 -18.92
N LYS A 359 -6.54 14.54 -19.91
CA LYS A 359 -5.10 14.70 -20.13
C LYS A 359 -4.41 15.24 -18.87
N ARG A 360 -4.96 16.30 -18.29
CA ARG A 360 -4.41 16.92 -17.07
C ARG A 360 -4.44 15.98 -15.87
N ASN A 361 -5.52 15.23 -15.67
CA ASN A 361 -5.63 14.30 -14.54
C ASN A 361 -4.57 13.19 -14.63
N ALA A 362 -4.41 12.57 -15.80
CA ALA A 362 -3.37 11.58 -16.04
C ALA A 362 -1.96 12.20 -15.86
N GLU A 363 -1.74 13.43 -16.33
CA GLU A 363 -0.48 14.14 -16.14
C GLU A 363 -0.17 14.38 -14.65
N GLU A 364 -1.15 14.83 -13.85
CA GLU A 364 -0.99 15.05 -12.41
C GLU A 364 -0.68 13.76 -11.66
N TRP A 365 -1.34 12.65 -12.01
CA TRP A 365 -1.01 11.35 -11.45
C TRP A 365 0.43 10.93 -11.78
N MET A 366 0.85 11.05 -13.05
CA MET A 366 2.22 10.73 -13.45
C MET A 366 3.25 11.63 -12.74
N LYS A 367 3.00 12.94 -12.64
CA LYS A 367 3.85 13.90 -11.91
C LYS A 367 4.08 13.48 -10.47
N GLU A 368 3.00 13.13 -9.77
CA GLU A 368 3.06 12.74 -8.37
C GLU A 368 3.85 11.44 -8.21
N ARG A 369 3.60 10.44 -9.06
CA ARG A 369 4.35 9.17 -9.02
C ARG A 369 5.83 9.36 -9.36
N THR A 370 6.16 10.27 -10.28
CA THR A 370 7.56 10.60 -10.59
C THR A 370 8.26 11.20 -9.36
N LYS A 371 7.60 12.13 -8.66
CA LYS A 371 8.13 12.72 -7.41
C LYS A 371 8.30 11.67 -6.32
N TYR A 372 7.31 10.78 -6.14
CA TYR A 372 7.39 9.70 -5.17
C TYR A 372 8.53 8.72 -5.49
N ALA A 373 8.65 8.27 -6.74
CA ALA A 373 9.76 7.42 -7.17
C ALA A 373 11.12 8.09 -6.93
N ASN A 374 11.25 9.38 -7.19
CA ASN A 374 12.46 10.13 -6.92
C ASN A 374 12.78 10.22 -5.42
N LEU A 375 11.78 10.41 -4.56
CA LEU A 375 11.95 10.37 -3.11
C LEU A 375 12.50 9.01 -2.65
N ILE A 376 11.90 7.90 -3.09
CA ILE A 376 12.36 6.54 -2.81
C ILE A 376 13.81 6.34 -3.26
N GLU A 377 14.16 6.83 -4.45
CA GLU A 377 15.52 6.76 -4.97
C GLU A 377 16.52 7.53 -4.10
N LEU A 378 16.23 8.78 -3.75
CA LEU A 378 17.09 9.65 -2.95
C LEU A 378 17.31 9.09 -1.54
N LEU A 379 16.24 8.67 -0.89
CA LEU A 379 16.32 8.05 0.44
C LEU A 379 17.12 6.74 0.41
N SER A 380 16.92 5.93 -0.64
CA SER A 380 17.70 4.70 -0.85
C SER A 380 19.19 4.99 -1.05
N LYS A 381 19.53 6.01 -1.85
CA LYS A 381 20.93 6.47 -2.04
C LYS A 381 21.55 6.92 -0.74
N ALA A 382 20.85 7.77 0.02
CA ALA A 382 21.34 8.27 1.30
C ALA A 382 21.63 7.11 2.26
N THR A 383 20.71 6.15 2.37
CA THR A 383 20.86 4.98 3.26
C THR A 383 21.99 4.06 2.80
N LEU A 384 22.11 3.84 1.49
CA LEU A 384 23.17 3.01 0.93
C LEU A 384 24.55 3.65 1.17
N ASN A 385 24.68 4.97 0.99
CA ASN A 385 25.92 5.66 1.29
C ASN A 385 26.29 5.58 2.78
N VAL A 386 25.31 5.80 3.67
CA VAL A 386 25.49 5.62 5.12
C VAL A 386 26.01 4.22 5.43
N SER A 387 25.46 3.19 4.80
CA SER A 387 25.85 1.80 5.04
C SER A 387 27.28 1.44 4.61
N ILE A 388 27.92 2.30 3.81
CA ILE A 388 29.23 2.05 3.22
C ILE A 388 30.36 2.75 3.99
N TYR A 389 30.08 3.77 4.81
CA TYR A 389 31.07 4.58 5.56
C TYR A 389 31.87 3.86 6.69
N SER A 390 32.03 2.54 6.63
CA SER A 390 32.76 1.70 7.60
C SER A 390 34.18 2.23 7.97
N PRO A 391 34.68 2.00 9.21
CA PRO A 391 35.58 2.88 9.98
C PRO A 391 37.06 2.95 9.58
N ALA A 392 37.44 2.68 8.33
CA ALA A 392 38.84 2.88 7.91
C ALA A 392 39.25 4.38 7.87
N ALA A 393 38.28 5.30 7.92
CA ALA A 393 38.49 6.74 7.95
C ALA A 393 38.15 7.38 9.31
N ILE A 394 37.77 6.60 10.34
CA ILE A 394 37.29 7.13 11.62
C ILE A 394 38.03 6.46 12.77
N ASP A 395 38.72 7.29 13.55
CA ASP A 395 39.55 6.95 14.70
C ASP A 395 38.84 6.00 15.70
N ILE A 396 39.63 5.05 16.21
CA ILE A 396 39.25 3.73 16.76
C ILE A 396 38.43 3.74 18.08
N ASN A 397 37.91 4.87 18.57
CA ASN A 397 37.45 4.97 19.97
C ASN A 397 35.93 5.06 20.23
N ILE A 398 35.05 4.74 19.28
CA ILE A 398 33.60 4.74 19.53
C ILE A 398 32.99 3.40 19.10
N GLN A 399 33.19 2.39 19.94
CA GLN A 399 32.48 1.12 19.84
C GLN A 399 31.25 1.17 20.75
N GLN A 400 30.06 1.33 20.15
CA GLN A 400 28.82 0.59 20.42
C GLN A 400 27.62 1.35 19.84
N SER A 401 26.75 0.61 19.13
CA SER A 401 25.39 0.93 18.64
C SER A 401 25.28 1.50 17.21
N PHE A 402 24.64 0.74 16.30
CA PHE A 402 24.33 1.06 14.89
C PHE A 402 25.46 1.11 13.86
N PHE A 403 26.52 0.34 14.06
CA PHE A 403 27.33 -0.06 12.91
C PHE A 403 26.61 -1.18 12.17
N ILE A 404 26.25 -0.95 10.91
CA ILE A 404 26.17 -2.02 9.93
C ILE A 404 27.55 -2.68 9.99
N HIS A 405 27.67 -3.76 10.76
CA HIS A 405 28.92 -4.47 10.91
C HIS A 405 29.30 -4.89 9.50
N LYS A 406 30.33 -4.24 8.92
CA LYS A 406 31.18 -4.98 8.00
C LYS A 406 31.77 -6.09 8.84
N LEU A 407 31.17 -7.28 8.78
CA LEU A 407 31.97 -8.47 8.90
C LEU A 407 33.13 -8.28 7.92
N PRO A 408 34.38 -8.50 8.34
CA PRO A 408 35.48 -8.47 7.41
C PRO A 408 35.10 -9.38 6.24
N GLU A 409 35.24 -8.87 5.02
CA GLU A 409 34.99 -9.63 3.77
C GLU A 409 35.74 -10.98 3.74
N SER A 410 36.62 -11.23 4.73
CA SER A 410 37.35 -12.45 5.00
C SER A 410 36.54 -13.67 5.50
N LEU A 411 35.23 -13.58 5.79
CA LEU A 411 34.46 -14.72 6.34
C LEU A 411 33.44 -15.37 5.39
N MET A 412 32.95 -14.67 4.36
CA MET A 412 32.05 -15.27 3.36
C MET A 412 32.75 -15.37 2.01
N THR A 413 32.75 -16.57 1.43
CA THR A 413 33.25 -16.82 0.08
C THR A 413 32.36 -16.12 -0.96
N GLN A 414 32.92 -15.78 -2.13
CA GLN A 414 32.15 -15.17 -3.23
C GLN A 414 30.88 -15.97 -3.59
N PRO A 415 30.90 -17.32 -3.66
CA PRO A 415 29.69 -18.11 -3.90
C PRO A 415 28.60 -17.94 -2.83
N GLU A 416 28.97 -17.76 -1.57
CA GLU A 416 28.00 -17.55 -0.48
C GLU A 416 27.35 -16.18 -0.57
N ARG A 417 28.12 -15.14 -0.90
CA ARG A 417 27.58 -13.79 -1.13
C ARG A 417 26.61 -13.77 -2.31
N GLN A 418 26.99 -14.44 -3.41
CA GLN A 418 26.11 -14.62 -4.57
C GLN A 418 24.83 -15.37 -4.19
N ALA A 419 24.93 -16.53 -3.54
CA ALA A 419 23.77 -17.32 -3.14
C ALA A 419 22.83 -16.55 -2.21
N ARG A 420 23.38 -15.73 -1.30
CA ARG A 420 22.60 -14.84 -0.43
C ARG A 420 21.85 -13.79 -1.25
N PHE A 421 22.54 -13.06 -2.13
CA PHE A 421 21.94 -12.07 -3.03
C PHE A 421 20.78 -12.67 -3.84
N GLU A 422 21.04 -13.80 -4.49
CA GLU A 422 20.04 -14.49 -5.30
C GLU A 422 18.84 -14.93 -4.47
N ARG A 423 19.05 -15.44 -3.26
CA ARG A 423 17.97 -15.86 -2.35
C ARG A 423 17.14 -14.69 -1.84
N ARG A 424 17.74 -13.52 -1.59
CA ARG A 424 17.02 -12.31 -1.14
C ARG A 424 16.15 -11.74 -2.25
N LEU A 425 16.68 -11.67 -3.46
CA LEU A 425 15.92 -11.14 -4.60
C LEU A 425 14.98 -12.17 -5.24
N LYS A 426 15.17 -13.48 -4.99
CA LYS A 426 14.33 -14.55 -5.55
C LYS A 426 12.84 -14.27 -5.40
N TRP A 427 12.43 -13.90 -4.19
CA TRP A 427 11.02 -13.73 -3.85
C TRP A 427 10.48 -12.37 -4.21
N CYS A 428 11.33 -11.37 -4.44
CA CYS A 428 10.87 -10.03 -4.83
C CYS A 428 10.81 -9.90 -6.36
N MET A 429 11.74 -10.53 -7.08
CA MET A 429 12.00 -10.25 -8.51
C MET A 429 12.05 -11.49 -9.40
N ARG A 430 12.24 -12.72 -8.86
CA ARG A 430 12.50 -13.95 -9.65
C ARG A 430 11.37 -14.96 -9.54
N GLY A 431 10.20 -14.59 -10.04
CA GLY A 431 9.07 -15.51 -10.14
C GLY A 431 9.20 -16.47 -11.34
N ASN A 432 10.03 -17.52 -11.26
CA ASN A 432 10.21 -18.57 -12.30
C ASN A 432 10.12 -18.04 -13.75
N ILE A 433 11.24 -17.51 -14.25
CA ILE A 433 11.39 -17.13 -15.65
C ILE A 433 12.57 -17.92 -16.18
N ASP A 434 12.27 -18.77 -17.15
CA ASP A 434 13.25 -19.58 -17.84
C ASP A 434 14.34 -18.67 -18.46
N SER A 435 15.59 -19.08 -18.24
CA SER A 435 16.78 -18.81 -19.06
C SER A 435 16.80 -17.51 -19.87
N ASP A 436 17.26 -16.41 -19.26
CA ASP A 436 18.26 -15.52 -19.91
C ASP A 436 18.69 -14.32 -19.05
N GLY A 437 18.09 -14.09 -17.88
CA GLY A 437 18.51 -12.99 -17.00
C GLY A 437 18.38 -11.61 -17.66
N SER A 438 17.38 -11.46 -18.54
CA SER A 438 17.15 -10.29 -19.40
C SER A 438 16.16 -9.28 -18.82
N LEU A 439 15.56 -9.56 -17.66
CA LEU A 439 14.67 -8.60 -17.01
C LEU A 439 15.50 -7.56 -16.27
N GLU A 440 15.32 -6.30 -16.65
CA GLU A 440 15.97 -5.11 -16.07
C GLU A 440 15.84 -5.04 -14.52
N THR A 441 14.75 -5.60 -14.01
CA THR A 441 14.42 -5.70 -12.59
C THR A 441 15.01 -6.92 -11.88
N ASP A 442 15.57 -7.90 -12.62
CA ASP A 442 16.28 -9.06 -12.07
C ASP A 442 17.80 -8.97 -12.35
N PRO A 443 18.55 -8.20 -11.56
CA PRO A 443 19.97 -8.04 -11.80
C PRO A 443 20.80 -9.29 -11.53
N LYS A 444 21.94 -9.35 -12.24
CA LYS A 444 23.03 -10.27 -11.94
C LYS A 444 23.82 -9.79 -10.72
N TYR A 445 24.31 -10.74 -9.93
CA TYR A 445 25.17 -10.46 -8.77
C TYR A 445 26.43 -9.68 -9.15
N THR A 446 26.99 -9.93 -10.34
CA THR A 446 28.15 -9.19 -10.85
C THR A 446 27.88 -7.69 -10.99
N GLN A 447 26.66 -7.29 -11.40
CA GLN A 447 26.30 -5.87 -11.50
C GLN A 447 26.25 -5.24 -10.11
N TYR A 448 25.67 -5.95 -9.14
CA TYR A 448 25.63 -5.50 -7.75
C TYR A 448 27.03 -5.30 -7.17
N GLU A 449 27.97 -6.23 -7.40
CA GLU A 449 29.35 -6.07 -6.93
C GLU A 449 30.07 -4.89 -7.59
N ILE A 450 29.89 -4.66 -8.89
CA ILE A 450 30.47 -3.51 -9.59
C ILE A 450 29.93 -2.20 -9.00
N ASP A 451 28.61 -2.07 -8.92
CA ASP A 451 27.95 -0.86 -8.41
C ASP A 451 28.36 -0.57 -6.97
N LEU A 452 28.46 -1.61 -6.13
CA LEU A 452 28.85 -1.45 -4.73
C LEU A 452 30.32 -1.04 -4.59
N ASN A 453 31.21 -1.63 -5.40
CA ASN A 453 32.64 -1.26 -5.42
C ASN A 453 32.86 0.18 -5.89
N ASP A 454 32.09 0.63 -6.88
CA ASP A 454 32.17 2.01 -7.37
C ASP A 454 31.61 2.98 -6.34
N LEU A 455 30.53 2.60 -5.64
CA LEU A 455 29.98 3.38 -4.55
C LEU A 455 30.96 3.49 -3.36
N GLN A 456 31.66 2.41 -3.01
CA GLN A 456 32.71 2.42 -1.98
C GLN A 456 33.84 3.39 -2.29
N LYS A 457 34.15 3.65 -3.57
CA LYS A 457 35.19 4.59 -3.98
C LYS A 457 34.72 6.05 -4.03
N SER A 458 33.41 6.26 -4.20
CA SER A 458 32.84 7.59 -4.52
C SER A 458 31.97 8.18 -3.42
N ALA A 459 31.48 7.38 -2.48
CA ALA A 459 30.60 7.85 -1.42
C ALA A 459 31.34 8.84 -0.50
N VAL A 460 30.82 10.06 -0.42
CA VAL A 460 31.31 11.13 0.46
C VAL A 460 30.19 11.72 1.32
N PRO A 461 30.42 12.07 2.59
CA PRO A 461 29.37 12.56 3.50
C PRO A 461 28.56 13.74 2.97
N GLU A 462 29.20 14.65 2.22
CA GLU A 462 28.57 15.82 1.61
C GLU A 462 27.47 15.43 0.61
N GLU A 463 27.70 14.36 -0.16
CA GLU A 463 26.74 13.85 -1.13
C GLU A 463 25.53 13.21 -0.42
N THR A 464 25.77 12.47 0.66
CA THR A 464 24.71 11.91 1.51
C THR A 464 23.85 13.00 2.15
N LEU A 465 24.48 14.06 2.66
CA LEU A 465 23.77 15.23 3.17
C LEU A 465 22.92 15.89 2.07
N SER A 466 23.43 15.98 0.84
CA SER A 466 22.69 16.49 -0.31
C SER A 466 21.47 15.62 -0.63
N TYR A 467 21.59 14.30 -0.56
CA TYR A 467 20.47 13.37 -0.78
C TYR A 467 19.37 13.53 0.28
N TYR A 468 19.71 13.68 1.57
CA TYR A 468 18.70 13.94 2.59
C TYR A 468 18.02 15.30 2.40
N LYS A 469 18.78 16.36 2.11
CA LYS A 469 18.20 17.70 1.83
C LYS A 469 17.25 17.66 0.62
N SER A 470 17.68 17.02 -0.46
CA SER A 470 16.84 16.81 -1.65
C SER A 470 15.60 15.98 -1.33
N SER A 471 15.70 15.01 -0.42
CA SER A 471 14.54 14.21 0.02
C SER A 471 13.52 15.07 0.77
N VAL A 472 13.96 16.00 1.64
CA VAL A 472 13.06 16.96 2.31
C VAL A 472 12.33 17.83 1.28
N GLU A 473 13.05 18.37 0.28
CA GLU A 473 12.43 19.15 -0.80
C GLU A 473 11.35 18.35 -1.55
N ARG A 474 11.63 17.08 -1.87
CA ARG A 474 10.63 16.21 -2.53
C ARG A 474 9.45 15.87 -1.63
N ILE A 475 9.66 15.74 -0.33
CA ILE A 475 8.56 15.53 0.63
C ILE A 475 7.67 16.77 0.68
N ASP A 476 8.26 17.96 0.80
CA ASP A 476 7.50 19.22 0.82
C ASP A 476 6.69 19.38 -0.48
N GLU A 477 7.31 19.11 -1.64
CA GLU A 477 6.63 19.09 -2.94
C GLU A 477 5.50 18.06 -3.06
N LEU A 478 5.58 16.93 -2.33
CA LEU A 478 4.54 15.89 -2.30
C LEU A 478 3.41 16.26 -1.33
N LEU A 479 3.71 16.96 -0.24
CA LEU A 479 2.74 17.46 0.73
C LEU A 479 1.85 18.57 0.14
N GLU A 480 2.37 19.36 -0.79
CA GLU A 480 1.63 20.42 -1.49
C GLU A 480 0.69 19.91 -2.60
N VAL A 481 0.75 18.64 -2.97
CA VAL A 481 -0.07 18.08 -4.05
C VAL A 481 -1.54 18.04 -3.66
N ASP A 482 -2.41 18.50 -4.57
CA ASP A 482 -3.86 18.37 -4.46
C ASP A 482 -4.28 16.89 -4.54
N VAL A 483 -4.51 16.28 -3.37
CA VAL A 483 -4.82 14.86 -3.21
C VAL A 483 -6.06 14.39 -3.97
N HIS A 484 -6.98 15.28 -4.34
CA HIS A 484 -8.15 14.92 -5.14
C HIS A 484 -7.78 14.68 -6.61
N LYS A 485 -6.83 15.46 -7.15
CA LYS A 485 -6.37 15.32 -8.55
C LYS A 485 -5.52 14.08 -8.76
N VAL A 486 -4.78 13.67 -7.73
CA VAL A 486 -3.81 12.55 -7.79
C VAL A 486 -4.34 11.25 -7.17
N LYS A 487 -5.64 11.18 -6.87
CA LYS A 487 -6.34 9.98 -6.43
C LYS A 487 -5.85 9.43 -5.08
N PHE A 488 -5.73 10.32 -4.10
CA PHE A 488 -5.31 10.03 -2.71
C PHE A 488 -6.27 10.57 -1.64
N SER A 489 -7.46 11.00 -2.01
CA SER A 489 -8.44 11.56 -1.06
C SER A 489 -8.82 10.57 0.04
N LEU A 490 -8.91 9.27 -0.26
CA LEU A 490 -9.23 8.24 0.74
C LEU A 490 -8.09 7.97 1.74
N SER A 491 -6.84 8.26 1.35
CA SER A 491 -5.65 8.01 2.15
C SER A 491 -4.91 9.28 2.55
N LYS A 492 -5.55 10.45 2.46
CA LYS A 492 -4.93 11.76 2.71
C LYS A 492 -4.17 11.81 4.03
N ASP A 493 -4.81 11.45 5.13
CA ASP A 493 -4.23 11.54 6.47
C ASP A 493 -3.06 10.56 6.65
N LYS A 494 -3.22 9.32 6.14
CA LYS A 494 -2.15 8.31 6.21
C LYS A 494 -0.94 8.68 5.35
N ARG A 495 -1.18 9.24 4.16
CA ARG A 495 -0.14 9.77 3.27
C ARG A 495 0.59 10.93 3.94
N TYR A 496 -0.15 11.86 4.52
CA TYR A 496 0.43 12.99 5.26
C TYR A 496 1.32 12.51 6.41
N ASN A 497 0.81 11.62 7.27
CA ASN A 497 1.57 11.09 8.39
C ASN A 497 2.83 10.35 7.93
N LEU A 498 2.73 9.51 6.90
CA LEU A 498 3.89 8.81 6.33
C LEU A 498 4.97 9.80 5.86
N LEU A 499 4.58 10.80 5.08
CA LEU A 499 5.49 11.81 4.55
C LEU A 499 6.14 12.64 5.67
N GLN A 500 5.37 13.00 6.71
CA GLN A 500 5.91 13.71 7.88
C GLN A 500 6.91 12.87 8.65
N SER A 501 6.65 11.58 8.85
CA SER A 501 7.61 10.70 9.49
C SER A 501 8.90 10.56 8.69
N LEU A 502 8.81 10.44 7.36
CA LEU A 502 9.99 10.44 6.49
C LEU A 502 10.76 11.77 6.57
N ARG A 503 10.05 12.90 6.66
CA ARG A 503 10.64 14.24 6.83
C ARG A 503 11.45 14.32 8.11
N GLN A 504 10.86 13.86 9.22
CA GLN A 504 11.51 13.82 10.52
C GLN A 504 12.79 12.97 10.48
N ILE A 505 12.76 11.79 9.83
CA ILE A 505 13.94 10.94 9.64
C ILE A 505 15.04 11.70 8.87
N CYS A 506 14.68 12.40 7.79
CA CYS A 506 15.65 13.21 7.03
C CYS A 506 16.23 14.34 7.88
N GLU A 507 15.41 15.08 8.62
CA GLU A 507 15.85 16.21 9.45
C GLU A 507 16.80 15.76 10.58
N VAL A 508 16.48 14.64 11.24
CA VAL A 508 17.37 14.03 12.26
C VAL A 508 18.71 13.66 11.63
N ASN A 509 18.70 12.97 10.49
CA ASN A 509 19.93 12.58 9.79
C ASN A 509 20.74 13.82 9.34
N ILE A 510 20.10 14.85 8.78
CA ILE A 510 20.76 16.12 8.39
C ILE A 510 21.45 16.79 9.59
N SER A 511 20.77 16.86 10.74
CA SER A 511 21.32 17.41 11.98
C SER A 511 22.56 16.64 12.42
N ASN A 512 22.48 15.30 12.40
CA ASN A 512 23.58 14.42 12.79
C ASN A 512 24.81 14.60 11.88
N PHE A 513 24.60 14.79 10.57
CA PHE A 513 25.68 15.08 9.63
C PHE A 513 26.27 16.49 9.79
N SER A 514 25.48 17.48 10.23
CA SER A 514 25.88 18.90 10.28
C SER A 514 26.64 19.29 11.56
N ASN A 515 26.49 18.56 12.67
CA ASN A 515 27.02 18.91 14.00
C ASN A 515 28.44 18.38 14.30
N THR A 516 29.24 18.04 13.29
CA THR A 516 30.53 17.35 13.46
C THR A 516 31.68 18.27 13.93
N SER A 517 31.73 18.54 15.24
CA SER A 517 32.98 18.82 15.97
C SER A 517 33.31 17.82 17.08
N ALA A 518 32.48 16.81 17.35
CA ALA A 518 32.84 15.70 18.24
C ALA A 518 31.89 14.51 18.03
N ALA A 519 32.44 13.31 17.83
CA ALA A 519 31.76 12.02 17.82
C ALA A 519 30.59 11.87 16.82
N TRP A 520 30.80 11.04 15.79
CA TRP A 520 29.70 10.52 14.98
C TRP A 520 28.73 9.79 15.92
N SER A 521 27.50 10.27 16.05
CA SER A 521 26.52 9.68 16.96
C SER A 521 25.92 8.42 16.34
N ASN A 522 25.51 7.51 17.22
CA ASN A 522 24.89 6.21 16.92
C ASN A 522 23.47 6.30 16.31
N ASP A 523 23.08 7.47 15.79
CA ASP A 523 21.67 7.85 15.59
C ASP A 523 21.31 8.11 14.12
N ILE A 524 22.00 7.48 13.16
CA ILE A 524 21.58 7.54 11.75
C ILE A 524 20.51 6.47 11.51
N HIS A 525 19.28 6.91 11.26
CA HIS A 525 18.14 6.01 11.06
C HIS A 525 17.97 5.71 9.56
N PRO A 526 17.98 4.43 9.13
CA PRO A 526 17.46 4.05 7.83
C PRO A 526 16.00 4.48 7.76
N TRP A 527 15.51 4.83 6.57
CA TRP A 527 14.07 5.00 6.37
C TRP A 527 13.47 3.62 6.10
N TYR A 528 12.54 3.16 6.95
CA TYR A 528 11.88 1.83 6.97
C TYR A 528 12.36 0.67 7.90
N PRO A 529 13.03 0.89 9.04
CA PRO A 529 13.05 -0.09 10.14
C PRO A 529 11.83 0.00 11.08
N ASN A 530 10.67 0.42 10.54
CA ASN A 530 9.34 0.67 11.17
C ASN A 530 9.08 2.06 11.78
N ILE A 531 9.18 3.13 10.97
CA ILE A 531 8.55 4.47 11.17
C ILE A 531 8.07 4.75 12.62
N SER A 532 9.08 4.84 13.49
CA SER A 532 9.26 5.65 14.70
C SER A 532 10.70 6.10 14.67
#